data_AF-A0AAV4F6V6-F1
#
_entry.id   AF-A0AAV4F6V6-F1
#
_cell.length_a   1.000
_cell.length_b   1.000
_cell.length_c   1.000
_cell.angle_alpha   90.00
_cell.angle_beta   90.00
_cell.angle_gamma   90.00
#
_symmetry.space_group_name_H-M   'P 1'
#
loop_
_entity.id
_entity.type
_entity.pdbx_description
1 polymer ?
#
loop_
_entity_poly.entity_id
_entity_poly.type
_entity_poly.pdbx_seq_one_letter_code
_entity_poly.pdbx_strand_id
1 'polypeptide(L)'
;MDFTREKMPFYIFMRCKLGEFAKLIYETLQTVCRDCACSYQTVCRWVKEFNEGKESFSDCPRPGRPKSCVNEQTIAAIKKDIDEDRHTSMRELSDTNGLSFGTFHTIITEHLRMEKVCARRIPHLLTVDQKREKVRCATELLNTLNRMALKGFPTTSKVMKLGSPSLSSHRNASIACG
;
A
#
# COMPACT_ATOMS: atom_id res chain seq x y z
N MET A 1 -21.41 30.08 12.84
CA MET A 1 -21.49 29.42 11.51
C MET A 1 -20.18 29.72 10.82
N ASP A 2 -19.24 28.78 10.84
CA ASP A 2 -17.87 29.07 10.42
C ASP A 2 -17.72 28.79 8.92
N PHE A 3 -17.53 29.86 8.16
CA PHE A 3 -17.22 29.83 6.73
C PHE A 3 -15.74 29.45 6.56
N THR A 4 -15.46 28.16 6.48
CA THR A 4 -14.12 27.65 6.16
C THR A 4 -13.87 27.74 4.66
N ARG A 5 -12.58 27.76 4.27
CA ARG A 5 -12.12 27.81 2.86
C ARG A 5 -12.80 26.76 1.97
N GLU A 6 -13.11 25.59 2.52
CA GLU A 6 -13.74 24.47 1.82
C GLU A 6 -15.22 24.71 1.49
N LYS A 7 -15.91 25.58 2.24
CA LYS A 7 -17.33 25.91 2.05
C LYS A 7 -17.56 27.09 1.10
N MET A 8 -16.51 27.85 0.78
CA MET A 8 -16.59 29.01 -0.12
C MET A 8 -17.01 28.64 -1.55
N PRO A 9 -16.48 27.58 -2.18
CA PRO A 9 -16.90 27.18 -3.52
C PRO A 9 -18.39 26.82 -3.58
N PHE A 10 -18.91 26.15 -2.55
CA PHE A 10 -20.33 25.81 -2.45
C PHE A 10 -21.22 27.06 -2.37
N TYR A 11 -20.84 28.06 -1.57
CA TYR A 11 -21.57 29.32 -1.50
C TYR A 11 -21.57 30.07 -2.84
N ILE A 12 -20.40 30.16 -3.48
CA ILE A 12 -20.25 30.80 -4.80
C ILE A 12 -21.11 30.07 -5.83
N PHE A 13 -21.15 28.73 -5.79
CA PHE A 13 -21.99 27.92 -6.67
C PHE A 13 -23.47 28.22 -6.50
N MET A 14 -23.95 28.23 -5.25
CA MET A 14 -25.36 28.54 -4.95
C MET A 14 -25.75 29.93 -5.47
N ARG A 15 -24.92 30.95 -5.26
CA ARG A 15 -25.17 32.31 -5.76
C ARG A 15 -25.06 32.42 -7.28
N CYS A 16 -24.13 31.69 -7.89
CA CYS A 16 -23.99 31.61 -9.34
C CYS A 16 -25.24 30.98 -9.99
N LYS A 17 -25.81 29.93 -9.39
CA LYS A 17 -27.06 29.31 -9.86
C LYS A 17 -28.29 30.22 -9.70
N LEU A 18 -28.25 31.16 -8.75
CA LEU A 18 -29.26 32.21 -8.60
C LEU A 18 -29.10 33.38 -9.59
N GLY A 19 -28.07 33.35 -10.45
CA GLY A 19 -27.85 34.37 -11.48
C GLY A 19 -27.11 35.63 -10.99
N GLU A 20 -26.46 35.58 -9.82
CA GLU A 20 -25.69 36.71 -9.30
C GLU A 20 -24.33 36.85 -9.99
N PHE A 21 -23.91 38.10 -10.23
CA PHE A 21 -22.61 38.41 -10.82
C PHE A 21 -21.49 38.25 -9.78
N ALA A 22 -20.29 37.84 -10.24
CA ALA A 22 -19.12 37.61 -9.39
C ALA A 22 -18.78 38.76 -8.43
N LYS A 23 -19.04 40.02 -8.85
CA LYS A 23 -18.82 41.21 -8.01
C LYS A 23 -19.73 41.23 -6.78
N LEU A 24 -21.02 40.94 -6.96
CA LEU A 24 -21.99 40.91 -5.86
C LEU A 24 -21.68 39.77 -4.88
N ILE A 25 -21.28 38.61 -5.40
CA ILE A 25 -20.85 37.46 -4.60
C ILE A 25 -19.61 37.80 -3.75
N TYR A 26 -18.66 38.54 -4.32
CA TYR A 26 -17.47 38.98 -3.59
C TYR A 26 -17.80 39.99 -2.49
N GLU A 27 -18.62 41.00 -2.77
CA GLU A 27 -19.02 42.02 -1.78
C GLU A 27 -19.78 41.41 -0.60
N THR A 28 -20.68 40.46 -0.87
CA THR A 28 -21.39 39.72 0.18
C THR A 28 -20.46 38.81 0.98
N LEU A 29 -19.53 38.10 0.33
CA LEU A 29 -18.50 37.32 1.02
C LEU A 29 -17.59 38.18 1.90
N GLN A 30 -17.17 39.35 1.41
CA GLN A 30 -16.35 40.29 2.17
C GLN A 30 -17.09 40.83 3.39
N THR A 31 -18.39 41.10 3.27
CA THR A 31 -19.23 41.58 4.37
C THR A 31 -19.39 40.54 5.47
N VAL A 32 -19.64 39.27 5.09
CA VAL A 32 -19.91 38.18 6.04
C VAL A 32 -18.62 37.60 6.63
N CYS A 33 -17.58 37.40 5.82
CA CYS A 33 -16.39 36.64 6.20
C CYS A 33 -15.17 37.52 6.49
N ARG A 34 -15.19 38.81 6.12
CA ARG A 34 -14.10 39.78 6.29
C ARG A 34 -12.71 39.18 6.00
N ASP A 35 -11.94 38.86 7.04
CA ASP A 35 -10.56 38.38 6.93
C ASP A 35 -10.45 36.95 6.38
N CYS A 36 -11.53 36.18 6.45
CA CYS A 36 -11.62 34.82 5.91
C CYS A 36 -12.16 34.79 4.47
N ALA A 37 -12.52 35.94 3.88
CA ALA A 37 -13.07 36.01 2.53
C ALA A 37 -12.01 35.62 1.49
N CYS A 38 -12.45 34.90 0.45
CA CYS A 38 -11.58 34.58 -0.67
C CYS A 38 -11.40 35.81 -1.58
N SER A 39 -10.24 35.89 -2.24
CA SER A 39 -9.93 37.01 -3.13
C SER A 39 -10.95 37.11 -4.28
N TYR A 40 -11.14 38.31 -4.82
CA TYR A 40 -12.00 38.53 -5.99
C TYR A 40 -11.61 37.64 -7.18
N GLN A 41 -10.31 37.43 -7.42
CA GLN A 41 -9.84 36.52 -8.47
C GLN A 41 -10.29 35.07 -8.25
N THR A 42 -10.29 34.60 -7.01
CA THR A 42 -10.77 33.26 -6.65
C THR A 42 -12.27 33.12 -6.94
N VAL A 43 -13.07 34.15 -6.61
CA VAL A 43 -14.51 34.18 -6.90
C VAL A 43 -14.75 34.14 -8.42
N CYS A 44 -14.06 34.98 -9.19
CA CYS A 44 -14.18 34.98 -10.65
C CYS A 44 -13.80 33.63 -11.28
N ARG A 45 -12.73 32.98 -10.78
CA ARG A 45 -12.34 31.64 -11.24
C ARG A 45 -13.44 30.62 -11.00
N TRP A 46 -14.02 30.58 -9.81
CA TRP A 46 -15.12 29.65 -9.49
C TRP A 46 -16.36 29.93 -10.32
N VAL A 47 -16.78 31.19 -10.45
CA VAL A 47 -17.94 31.56 -11.30
C VAL A 47 -17.71 31.13 -12.76
N LYS A 48 -16.49 31.30 -13.29
CA LYS A 48 -16.14 30.82 -14.63
C LYS A 48 -16.26 29.30 -14.72
N GLU A 49 -15.64 28.56 -13.80
CA GLU A 49 -15.68 27.09 -13.81
C GLU A 49 -17.12 26.54 -13.67
N PHE A 50 -17.97 27.19 -12.88
CA PHE A 50 -19.38 26.82 -12.72
C PHE A 50 -20.22 27.12 -13.97
N ASN A 51 -19.95 28.24 -14.64
CA ASN A 51 -20.57 28.55 -15.94
C ASN A 51 -20.13 27.57 -17.04
N GLU A 52 -18.91 27.04 -16.94
CA GLU A 52 -18.38 25.98 -17.82
C GLU A 52 -18.93 24.58 -17.46
N GLY A 53 -19.82 24.47 -16.47
CA GLY A 53 -20.53 23.23 -16.12
C GLY A 53 -19.86 22.37 -15.05
N LYS A 54 -18.85 22.87 -14.34
CA LYS A 54 -18.24 22.15 -13.21
C LYS A 54 -19.21 22.12 -12.02
N GLU A 55 -19.45 20.94 -11.45
CA GLU A 55 -20.29 20.78 -10.23
C GLU A 55 -19.49 20.25 -9.03
N SER A 56 -18.20 19.97 -9.20
CA SER A 56 -17.32 19.52 -8.12
C SER A 56 -16.72 20.72 -7.37
N PHE A 57 -16.83 20.69 -6.04
CA PHE A 57 -16.24 21.69 -5.13
C PHE A 57 -14.83 21.34 -4.66
N SER A 58 -14.36 20.13 -4.96
CA SER A 58 -13.04 19.64 -4.58
C SER A 58 -11.96 20.11 -5.56
N ASP A 59 -10.74 20.30 -5.05
CA ASP A 59 -9.56 20.55 -5.89
C ASP A 59 -9.36 19.37 -6.85
N CYS A 60 -9.04 19.66 -8.12
CA CYS A 60 -8.63 18.63 -9.06
C CYS A 60 -7.35 17.93 -8.57
N PRO A 61 -7.11 16.66 -8.95
CA PRO A 61 -5.87 15.98 -8.65
C PRO A 61 -4.68 16.85 -9.05
N ARG A 62 -3.85 17.23 -8.08
CA ARG A 62 -2.66 18.03 -8.38
C ARG A 62 -1.64 17.14 -9.07
N PRO A 63 -1.10 17.52 -10.23
CA PRO A 63 0.03 16.80 -10.79
C PRO A 63 1.18 16.86 -9.78
N GLY A 64 1.52 15.70 -9.22
CA GLY A 64 2.67 15.56 -8.33
C GLY A 64 3.98 15.66 -9.10
N ARG A 65 5.10 15.63 -8.37
CA ARG A 65 6.42 15.50 -8.99
C ARG A 65 6.48 14.15 -9.72
N PRO A 66 6.84 14.11 -11.02
CA PRO A 66 6.99 12.85 -11.73
C PRO A 66 8.07 12.00 -11.05
N LYS A 67 7.78 10.71 -10.84
CA LYS A 67 8.75 9.71 -10.35
C LYS A 67 9.75 9.38 -11.48
N SER A 68 10.63 10.31 -11.83
CA SER A 68 11.51 10.19 -13.03
C SER A 68 12.58 9.10 -12.94
N CYS A 69 12.80 8.50 -11.76
CA CYS A 69 13.92 7.57 -11.54
C CYS A 69 13.53 6.09 -11.56
N VAL A 70 12.25 5.76 -11.73
CA VAL A 70 11.76 4.37 -11.63
C VAL A 70 11.37 3.86 -13.01
N ASN A 71 12.31 3.22 -13.70
CA ASN A 71 12.08 2.55 -14.97
C ASN A 71 11.82 1.05 -14.75
N GLU A 72 11.08 0.43 -15.66
CA GLU A 72 10.76 -1.00 -15.58
C GLU A 72 12.00 -1.90 -15.63
N GLN A 73 13.03 -1.46 -16.37
CA GLN A 73 14.35 -2.11 -16.39
C GLN A 73 15.03 -2.10 -15.01
N THR A 74 14.99 -0.96 -14.31
CA THR A 74 15.57 -0.81 -12.97
C THR A 74 14.81 -1.65 -11.95
N ILE A 75 13.48 -1.71 -12.04
CA ILE A 75 12.65 -2.58 -11.19
C ILE A 75 13.04 -4.06 -11.40
N ALA A 76 13.19 -4.48 -12.65
CA ALA A 76 13.56 -5.85 -12.98
C ALA A 76 14.96 -6.22 -12.48
N ALA A 77 15.93 -5.31 -12.59
CA ALA A 77 17.28 -5.50 -12.04
C ALA A 77 17.26 -5.68 -10.52
N ILE A 78 16.58 -4.79 -9.79
CA ILE A 78 16.45 -4.89 -8.33
C ILE A 78 15.78 -6.18 -7.90
N LYS A 79 14.75 -6.61 -8.63
CA LYS A 79 14.08 -7.89 -8.35
C LYS A 79 15.03 -9.07 -8.50
N LYS A 80 15.85 -9.05 -9.55
CA LYS A 80 16.86 -10.09 -9.79
C LYS A 80 17.88 -10.13 -8.65
N ASP A 81 18.40 -8.98 -8.22
CA ASP A 81 19.36 -8.90 -7.11
C ASP A 81 18.79 -9.50 -5.82
N ILE A 82 17.50 -9.23 -5.52
CA ILE A 82 16.83 -9.78 -4.33
C ILE A 82 16.56 -11.29 -4.45
N ASP A 83 16.28 -11.78 -5.67
CA ASP A 83 16.05 -13.21 -5.92
C ASP A 83 17.37 -14.02 -5.85
N GLU A 84 18.52 -13.38 -6.14
CA GLU A 84 19.86 -13.96 -5.98
C GLU A 84 20.26 -14.08 -4.52
N ASP A 85 20.21 -12.98 -3.75
CA ASP A 85 20.42 -13.01 -2.31
C ASP A 85 19.37 -12.20 -1.54
N ARG A 86 18.46 -12.97 -0.96
CA ARG A 86 17.34 -12.48 -0.17
C ARG A 86 17.76 -11.92 1.19
N HIS A 87 18.96 -12.22 1.68
CA HIS A 87 19.42 -11.78 3.01
C HIS A 87 20.10 -10.40 3.00
N THR A 88 20.32 -9.84 1.81
CA THR A 88 20.99 -8.54 1.61
C THR A 88 20.16 -7.39 2.19
N SER A 89 20.83 -6.41 2.81
CA SER A 89 20.13 -5.26 3.37
C SER A 89 19.65 -4.31 2.27
N MET A 90 18.54 -3.61 2.55
CA MET A 90 17.99 -2.59 1.65
C MET A 90 19.00 -1.48 1.35
N ARG A 91 19.90 -1.16 2.30
CA ARG A 91 20.92 -0.13 2.15
C ARG A 91 22.03 -0.57 1.20
N GLU A 92 22.54 -1.79 1.37
CA GLU A 92 23.55 -2.34 0.46
C GLU A 92 23.03 -2.43 -0.97
N LEU A 93 21.78 -2.90 -1.14
CA LEU A 93 21.17 -2.97 -2.46
C LEU A 93 20.91 -1.57 -3.06
N SER A 94 20.50 -0.58 -2.26
CA SER A 94 20.31 0.79 -2.74
C SER A 94 21.63 1.40 -3.19
N ASP A 95 22.70 1.19 -2.42
CA ASP A 95 24.03 1.72 -2.72
C ASP A 95 24.61 1.05 -3.97
N THR A 96 24.43 -0.27 -4.12
CA THR A 96 24.86 -1.03 -5.31
C THR A 96 24.12 -0.60 -6.58
N ASN A 97 22.82 -0.29 -6.46
CA ASN A 97 22.01 0.18 -7.57
C ASN A 97 22.11 1.70 -7.81
N GLY A 98 22.87 2.44 -6.99
CA GLY A 98 23.03 3.89 -7.10
C GLY A 98 21.74 4.68 -6.85
N LEU A 99 20.81 4.12 -6.07
CA LEU A 99 19.51 4.71 -5.78
C LEU A 99 19.46 5.29 -4.38
N SER A 100 18.66 6.35 -4.21
CA SER A 100 18.36 6.83 -2.87
C SER A 100 17.57 5.77 -2.09
N PHE A 101 17.81 5.68 -0.79
CA PHE A 101 17.10 4.76 0.09
C PHE A 101 15.57 4.89 -0.02
N GLY A 102 15.05 6.12 -0.12
CA GLY A 102 13.62 6.37 -0.27
C GLY A 102 13.05 5.83 -1.58
N THR A 103 13.77 6.05 -2.69
CA THR A 103 13.39 5.50 -4.00
C THR A 103 13.38 3.98 -3.98
N PHE A 104 14.43 3.37 -3.40
CA PHE A 104 14.56 1.93 -3.32
C PHE A 104 13.46 1.31 -2.45
N HIS A 105 13.13 1.94 -1.31
CA HIS A 105 12.00 1.55 -0.46
C HIS A 105 10.68 1.59 -1.24
N THR A 106 10.40 2.68 -1.97
CA THR A 106 9.19 2.79 -2.83
C THR A 106 9.14 1.69 -3.88
N ILE A 107 10.27 1.31 -4.49
CA ILE A 107 10.32 0.21 -5.47
C ILE A 107 9.93 -1.11 -4.82
N ILE A 108 10.48 -1.43 -3.64
CA ILE A 108 10.18 -2.68 -2.94
C ILE A 108 8.71 -2.75 -2.52
N THR A 109 8.17 -1.70 -1.91
CA THR A 109 6.82 -1.74 -1.32
C THR A 109 5.72 -1.49 -2.33
N GLU A 110 5.86 -0.51 -3.22
CA GLU A 110 4.79 -0.12 -4.16
C GLU A 110 4.86 -0.92 -5.48
N HIS A 111 6.06 -1.12 -6.02
CA HIS A 111 6.24 -1.74 -7.33
C HIS A 111 6.39 -3.27 -7.24
N LEU A 112 7.24 -3.78 -6.34
CA LEU A 112 7.46 -5.21 -6.15
C LEU A 112 6.50 -5.85 -5.13
N ARG A 113 5.83 -5.03 -4.30
CA ARG A 113 4.90 -5.47 -3.25
C ARG A 113 5.50 -6.52 -2.31
N MET A 114 6.76 -6.31 -1.97
CA MET A 114 7.53 -7.17 -1.07
C MET A 114 7.51 -6.59 0.34
N GLU A 115 7.51 -7.48 1.32
CA GLU A 115 7.59 -7.12 2.72
C GLU A 115 8.86 -7.73 3.35
N LYS A 116 9.31 -7.08 4.43
CA LYS A 116 10.42 -7.59 5.23
C LYS A 116 9.93 -8.76 6.08
N VAL A 117 10.62 -9.91 5.99
CA VAL A 117 10.31 -11.08 6.83
C VAL A 117 11.54 -11.45 7.64
N CYS A 118 11.39 -11.51 8.96
CA CYS A 118 12.47 -11.94 9.84
C CYS A 118 12.71 -13.46 9.70
N ALA A 119 13.98 -13.86 9.69
CA ALA A 119 14.33 -15.27 9.69
C ALA A 119 13.78 -15.98 10.93
N ARG A 120 13.31 -17.22 10.76
CA ARG A 120 12.86 -18.06 11.87
C ARG A 120 14.05 -18.78 12.48
N ARG A 121 14.18 -18.74 13.81
CA ARG A 121 15.22 -19.51 14.51
C ARG A 121 15.04 -21.01 14.25
N ILE A 122 16.10 -21.66 13.77
CA ILE A 122 16.17 -23.10 13.56
C ILE A 122 16.96 -23.70 14.74
N PRO A 123 16.41 -24.66 15.51
CA PRO A 123 17.08 -25.20 16.69
C PRO A 123 18.45 -25.82 16.41
N HIS A 124 18.58 -26.56 15.30
CA HIS A 124 19.81 -27.24 14.90
C HIS A 124 19.96 -27.27 13.39
N LEU A 125 21.22 -27.19 12.91
CA LEU A 125 21.55 -27.43 11.51
C LEU A 125 21.54 -28.94 11.24
N LEU A 126 20.59 -29.40 10.42
CA LEU A 126 20.42 -30.82 10.11
C LEU A 126 21.39 -31.26 9.01
N THR A 127 22.05 -32.39 9.22
CA THR A 127 22.82 -33.08 8.18
C THR A 127 21.90 -33.68 7.11
N VAL A 128 22.46 -34.03 5.95
CA VAL A 128 21.69 -34.63 4.85
C VAL A 128 21.02 -35.93 5.30
N ASP A 129 21.73 -36.78 6.05
CA ASP A 129 21.19 -38.05 6.54
C ASP A 129 20.08 -37.84 7.57
N GLN A 130 20.24 -36.87 8.49
CA GLN A 130 19.17 -36.51 9.43
C GLN A 130 17.92 -36.00 8.72
N LYS A 131 18.07 -35.24 7.62
CA LYS A 131 16.91 -34.80 6.81
C LYS A 131 16.20 -35.99 6.17
N ARG A 132 16.95 -36.94 5.59
CA ARG A 132 16.39 -38.15 4.98
C ARG A 132 15.62 -38.98 6.00
N GLU A 133 16.21 -39.19 7.17
CA GLU A 133 15.58 -39.98 8.22
C GLU A 133 14.31 -39.32 8.76
N LYS A 134 14.33 -37.99 8.97
CA LYS A 134 13.13 -37.26 9.38
C LYS A 134 11.99 -37.38 8.36
N VAL A 135 12.29 -37.32 7.06
CA VAL A 135 11.28 -37.52 6.01
C VAL A 135 10.75 -38.95 6.06
N ARG A 136 11.63 -39.96 6.17
CA ARG A 136 11.23 -41.38 6.27
C ARG A 136 10.26 -41.60 7.43
N CYS A 137 10.63 -41.20 8.65
CA CYS A 137 9.79 -41.35 9.83
C CYS A 137 8.45 -40.60 9.69
N ALA A 138 8.47 -39.38 9.15
CA ALA A 138 7.25 -38.60 8.95
C ALA A 138 6.30 -39.25 7.93
N THR A 139 6.83 -39.80 6.84
CA THR A 139 6.05 -40.51 5.82
C THR A 139 5.48 -41.81 6.37
N GLU A 140 6.26 -42.59 7.13
CA GLU A 140 5.78 -43.79 7.81
C GLU A 140 4.64 -43.45 8.78
N LEU A 141 4.83 -42.44 9.63
CA LEU A 141 3.80 -41.98 10.56
C LEU A 141 2.51 -41.56 9.83
N LEU A 142 2.63 -40.75 8.78
CA LEU A 142 1.48 -40.34 7.97
C LEU A 142 0.73 -41.54 7.36
N ASN A 143 1.46 -42.51 6.81
CA ASN A 143 0.87 -43.72 6.24
C ASN A 143 0.14 -44.56 7.30
N THR A 144 0.71 -44.68 8.51
CA THR A 144 0.04 -45.38 9.61
C THR A 144 -1.24 -44.67 10.02
N LEU A 145 -1.23 -43.35 10.14
CA LEU A 145 -2.42 -42.54 10.47
C LEU A 145 -3.52 -42.72 9.41
N ASN A 146 -3.16 -42.70 8.12
CA ASN A 146 -4.11 -42.93 7.03
C ASN A 146 -4.72 -44.34 7.09
N ARG A 147 -3.92 -45.37 7.39
CA ARG A 147 -4.43 -46.76 7.56
C ARG A 147 -5.36 -46.88 8.77
N MET A 148 -5.06 -46.20 9.87
CA MET A 148 -5.93 -46.18 11.05
C MET A 148 -7.26 -45.48 10.76
N ALA A 149 -7.23 -44.37 10.01
CA ALA A 149 -8.43 -43.66 9.57
C ALA A 149 -9.33 -44.53 8.68
N LEU A 150 -8.74 -45.28 7.73
CA LEU A 150 -9.47 -46.24 6.89
C LEU A 150 -10.12 -47.37 7.68
N LYS A 151 -9.52 -47.76 8.82
CA LYS A 151 -10.03 -48.79 9.73
C LYS A 151 -11.04 -48.25 10.76
N GLY A 152 -11.46 -46.99 10.64
CA GLY A 152 -12.47 -46.39 11.52
C GLY A 152 -11.98 -46.07 12.92
N PHE A 153 -10.67 -46.11 13.19
CA PHE A 153 -10.12 -45.66 14.46
C PHE A 153 -10.26 -44.12 14.55
N PRO A 154 -10.64 -43.56 15.71
CA PRO A 154 -10.72 -42.12 15.90
C PRO A 154 -9.32 -41.52 15.83
N THR A 155 -8.92 -41.05 14.65
CA THR A 155 -7.75 -40.18 14.52
C THR A 155 -8.11 -38.84 15.17
N THR A 156 -7.24 -38.35 16.03
CA THR A 156 -7.46 -37.23 16.98
C THR A 156 -7.71 -35.86 16.31
N SER A 157 -7.98 -35.80 15.01
CA SER A 157 -8.31 -34.59 14.26
C SER A 157 -9.55 -33.85 14.78
N LYS A 158 -10.35 -34.48 15.67
CA LYS A 158 -11.49 -33.83 16.33
C LYS A 158 -11.17 -33.16 17.67
N VAL A 159 -9.96 -33.31 18.23
CA VAL A 159 -9.62 -32.81 19.60
C VAL A 159 -8.58 -31.68 19.63
N MET A 160 -7.91 -31.35 18.51
CA MET A 160 -6.96 -30.23 18.47
C MET A 160 -7.28 -29.23 17.36
N LYS A 161 -8.38 -28.48 17.50
CA LYS A 161 -8.46 -27.12 16.94
C LYS A 161 -7.74 -26.17 17.89
N LEU A 162 -6.42 -26.32 18.05
CA LEU A 162 -5.59 -25.22 18.54
C LEU A 162 -5.14 -24.46 17.29
N GLY A 163 -5.50 -23.18 17.23
CA GLY A 163 -5.49 -22.35 16.03
C GLY A 163 -4.24 -22.50 15.19
N SER A 164 -4.42 -23.02 13.98
CA SER A 164 -3.46 -22.85 12.89
C SER A 164 -3.43 -21.36 12.55
N PRO A 165 -2.29 -20.66 12.63
CA PRO A 165 -2.13 -19.40 11.93
C PRO A 165 -2.31 -19.71 10.45
N SER A 166 -3.23 -19.01 9.80
CA SER A 166 -3.40 -19.05 8.35
C SER A 166 -2.04 -18.82 7.69
N LEU A 167 -1.47 -19.86 7.08
CA LEU A 167 -0.52 -19.68 6.00
C LEU A 167 -1.31 -19.11 4.82
N SER A 168 -1.45 -17.79 4.80
CA SER A 168 -1.81 -17.07 3.58
C SER A 168 -0.74 -17.39 2.56
N SER A 169 -1.12 -18.21 1.57
CA SER A 169 -0.35 -18.45 0.37
C SER A 169 -0.38 -17.19 -0.51
N HIS A 170 0.24 -16.13 -0.02
CA HIS A 170 0.81 -15.09 -0.86
C HIS A 170 2.32 -15.18 -0.67
N ARG A 171 2.94 -16.10 -1.41
CA ARG A 171 4.39 -16.08 -1.63
C ARG A 171 4.71 -14.88 -2.52
N ASN A 172 4.59 -13.68 -1.97
CA ASN A 172 5.31 -12.55 -2.51
C ASN A 172 6.75 -12.73 -2.05
N ALA A 173 7.68 -12.67 -3.00
CA ALA A 173 9.10 -12.69 -2.69
C ALA A 173 9.35 -11.64 -1.58
N SER A 174 10.02 -12.04 -0.51
CA SER A 174 10.21 -11.23 0.69
C SER A 174 11.70 -11.08 0.91
N ILE A 175 12.18 -9.95 1.42
CA ILE A 175 13.59 -9.82 1.81
C ILE A 175 13.73 -10.45 3.21
N ALA A 176 14.64 -11.41 3.35
CA ALA A 176 14.97 -12.08 4.59
C ALA A 176 16.04 -11.28 5.33
N CYS A 177 16.06 -11.35 6.66
CA CYS A 177 17.18 -10.82 7.45
C CYS A 177 18.15 -11.92 7.84
N GLY A 178 19.41 -11.54 8.03
CA GLY A 178 20.41 -12.30 8.79
C GLY A 178 20.08 -12.37 10.27
#